data_AF-A0A7S8EK91-F1
#
_entry.id   AF-A0A7S8EK91-F1
#
_cell.length_a   1.000
_cell.length_b   1.000
_cell.length_c   1.000
_cell.angle_alpha   90.00
_cell.angle_beta   90.00
_cell.angle_gamma   90.00
#
_symmetry.space_group_name_H-M   'P 1'
#
loop_
_entity.id
_entity.type
_entity.pdbx_description
1 polymer ?
#
loop_
_entity_poly.entity_id
_entity_poly.type
_entity_poly.pdbx_seq_one_letter_code
_entity_poly.pdbx_strand_id
1 'polypeptide(L)' 'MLPAPHRVVDSTVLFVGQREIGIEHHGALYRLKITRQGKLILNK' A
#
# COMPACT_ATOMS: atom_id res chain seq x y z
N MET A 1 1.89 -29.32 0.78
CA MET A 1 2.92 -28.26 0.78
C MET A 1 2.27 -27.03 1.38
N LEU A 2 2.78 -26.47 2.48
CA LEU A 2 2.20 -25.25 3.06
C LEU A 2 2.58 -24.04 2.18
N PRO A 3 1.67 -23.07 1.97
CA PRO A 3 1.99 -21.87 1.20
C PRO A 3 3.16 -21.11 1.84
N ALA A 4 4.07 -20.61 1.01
CA ALA A 4 5.14 -19.74 1.48
C ALA A 4 4.54 -18.48 2.12
N PRO A 5 5.13 -17.98 3.22
CA PRO A 5 4.62 -16.78 3.88
C PRO A 5 4.63 -15.60 2.90
N HIS A 6 3.60 -14.77 3.00
CA HIS A 6 3.55 -13.52 2.25
C HIS A 6 4.70 -12.60 2.67
N ARG A 7 5.30 -11.91 1.71
CA ARG A 7 6.28 -10.86 2.00
C ARG A 7 5.59 -9.76 2.81
N VAL A 8 6.17 -9.42 3.96
CA VAL A 8 5.76 -8.28 4.78
C VAL A 8 6.71 -7.11 4.50
N VAL A 9 6.16 -5.91 4.34
CA VAL A 9 6.92 -4.67 4.13
C VAL A 9 6.43 -3.64 5.14
N ASP A 10 7.35 -2.93 5.80
CA ASP A 10 6.99 -1.84 6.70
C ASP A 10 6.39 -0.66 5.92
N SER A 11 5.31 -0.08 6.44
CA SER A 11 4.60 1.02 5.77
C SER A 11 5.49 2.24 5.52
N THR A 12 6.46 2.53 6.39
CA THR A 12 7.39 3.66 6.20
C THR A 12 8.20 3.55 4.91
N VAL A 13 8.51 2.31 4.49
CA VAL A 13 9.23 2.02 3.24
C VAL A 13 8.36 2.31 2.03
N LEU A 14 7.07 2.02 2.10
CA LEU A 14 6.12 2.29 1.01
C LEU A 14 5.88 3.80 0.84
N PHE A 15 5.71 4.51 1.95
CA PHE A 15 5.27 5.90 1.93
C PHE A 15 6.41 6.92 1.82
N VAL A 16 7.63 6.59 2.25
CA VAL A 16 8.82 7.46 2.12
C VAL A 16 8.53 8.89 2.62
N GLY A 17 7.92 9.01 3.79
CA GLY A 17 7.52 10.29 4.40
C GLY A 17 6.25 10.94 3.83
N GLN A 18 5.65 10.37 2.79
CA GLN A 18 4.36 10.79 2.25
C GLN A 18 3.20 10.16 3.02
N ARG A 19 1.97 10.60 2.72
CA ARG A 19 0.74 9.99 3.25
C ARG A 19 -0.06 9.21 2.21
N GLU A 20 0.36 9.28 0.95
CA GLU A 20 -0.29 8.66 -0.20
C GLU A 20 0.77 8.25 -1.23
N ILE A 21 0.55 7.10 -1.88
CA ILE A 21 1.28 6.68 -3.07
C ILE A 21 0.30 6.26 -4.17
N GLY A 22 0.71 6.50 -5.41
CA GLY A 22 0.08 5.93 -6.60
C GLY A 22 0.60 4.53 -6.87
N ILE A 23 -0.28 3.62 -7.26
CA ILE A 23 0.06 2.26 -7.70
C ILE A 23 -0.59 2.06 -9.06
N GLU A 24 0.22 1.99 -10.10
CA GLU A 24 -0.25 1.59 -11.43
C GLU A 24 -0.50 0.09 -11.46
N HIS A 25 -1.70 -0.32 -11.83
CA HIS A 25 -2.10 -1.72 -11.92
C HIS A 25 -3.08 -1.94 -13.07
N HIS A 26 -2.67 -2.76 -14.04
CA HIS A 26 -3.46 -3.03 -15.26
C HIS A 26 -3.97 -1.76 -15.98
N GLY A 27 -3.12 -0.72 -16.07
CA GLY A 27 -3.47 0.53 -16.75
C GLY A 27 -4.40 1.46 -15.96
N ALA A 28 -4.74 1.12 -14.71
CA ALA A 28 -5.46 1.99 -13.80
C ALA A 28 -4.53 2.48 -12.68
N LEU A 29 -4.72 3.73 -12.25
CA LEU A 29 -4.04 4.29 -11.10
C LEU A 29 -4.85 4.01 -9.84
N TYR A 30 -4.29 3.27 -8.91
CA TYR A 30 -4.80 3.11 -7.55
C TYR A 30 -4.07 4.05 -6.60
N ARG A 31 -4.72 4.43 -5.51
CA ARG A 31 -4.16 5.30 -4.47
C ARG A 31 -4.21 4.59 -3.13
N LEU A 32 -3.05 4.25 -2.61
CA LEU A 32 -2.90 3.75 -1.24
C LEU A 32 -2.61 4.96 -0.34
N LYS A 33 -3.42 5.17 0.70
CA LYS A 33 -3.27 6.31 1.62
C LYS A 33 -3.40 5.91 3.09
N ILE A 34 -2.73 6.67 3.95
CA ILE A 34 -2.87 6.60 5.40
C ILE A 34 -4.02 7.52 5.83
N THR A 35 -5.08 6.95 6.37
CA THR A 35 -6.22 7.69 6.94
C THR A 35 -5.80 8.51 8.15
N ARG A 36 -6.65 9.45 8.59
CA ARG A 36 -6.44 10.20 9.84
C ARG A 36 -6.37 9.30 11.08
N GLN A 37 -7.03 8.13 11.04
CA GLN A 37 -7.01 7.13 12.12
C GLN A 37 -5.85 6.12 12.00
N GLY A 38 -4.92 6.33 11.07
CA GLY A 38 -3.73 5.48 10.88
C GLY A 38 -3.95 4.20 10.07
N LYS A 39 -5.19 3.91 9.63
CA LYS A 39 -5.47 2.78 8.74
C LYS A 39 -4.97 3.03 7.32
N LEU A 40 -4.57 1.98 6.62
CA LEU A 40 -4.30 2.00 5.18
C LEU A 40 -5.60 1.77 4.42
N ILE A 41 -5.83 2.52 3.35
CA ILE A 41 -6.95 2.32 2.43
C ILE A 41 -6.46 2.43 0.99
N LEU A 42 -6.84 1.45 0.17
CA LEU A 42 -6.59 1.44 -1.28
C LEU A 42 -7.86 1.86 -2.01
N ASN A 43 -7.77 2.87 -2.86
CA ASN A 43 -8.85 3.31 -3.72
C ASN A 43 -8.43 3.15 -5.19
N LYS A 44 -9.41 2.93 -6.07
CA LYS A 44 -9.22 3.06 -7.52
C LYS A 44 -9.46 4.50 -7.93
#